data_AF-A0A6J7UWP1-F1
#
_entry.id   AF-A0A6J7UWP1-F1
#
_cell.length_a   1.000
_cell.length_b   1.000
_cell.length_c   1.000
_cell.angle_alpha   90.00
_cell.angle_beta   90.00
_cell.angle_gamma   90.00
#
_symmetry.space_group_name_H-M   'P 1'
#
loop_
_entity.id
_entity.type
_entity.pdbx_description
1 polymer ?
#
loop_
_entity_poly.entity_id
_entity_poly.type
_entity_poly.pdbx_seq_one_letter_code
_entity_poly.pdbx_strand_id
1 'polypeptide(L)'
;MSLGGGSWQRTGSDGRWVPKFEEIGINVRELRPANSGFLVNWSAEFISKFEGMPVKNVSVQARGNPVPGETVLGETDLGETVRGEMMISAQGIEGGCVYTVGRELRAACDAQGNTVMLIDLRPDLSVEQVEQRLSTAKPKESTSTLLRRTIGLPAVAIGLLREVTKNVLPRQASDMAVLIKSLPLQVVATEELDRAISTAGGVAFEELDDRFMLRRLPGVFVAGEMIDWEAPTGGYLLQATLSTAVAAANGALSWWEEEHPTEM
;
A
#
# COMPACT_ATOMS: atom_id res chain seq x y z
N MET A 1 -7.49 -5.03 -27.04
CA MET A 1 -7.47 -3.76 -26.30
C MET A 1 -6.49 -3.88 -25.16
N SER A 2 -5.53 -2.96 -25.08
CA SER A 2 -4.45 -2.96 -24.09
C SER A 2 -4.02 -1.52 -23.80
N LEU A 3 -4.98 -0.70 -23.36
CA LEU A 3 -4.84 0.75 -23.14
C LEU A 3 -4.25 1.11 -21.77
N GLY A 4 -3.88 0.11 -20.96
CA GLY A 4 -3.38 0.29 -19.60
C GLY A 4 -4.47 0.62 -18.57
N GLY A 5 -4.04 0.88 -17.34
CA GLY A 5 -4.90 1.36 -16.26
C GLY A 5 -5.15 2.87 -16.34
N GLY A 6 -5.13 3.53 -15.18
CA GLY A 6 -5.28 4.97 -15.05
C GLY A 6 -4.13 5.67 -14.33
N SER A 7 -3.09 4.94 -13.91
CA SER A 7 -1.91 5.48 -13.27
C SER A 7 -0.95 6.12 -14.28
N TRP A 8 -0.22 7.13 -13.81
CA TRP A 8 0.82 7.83 -14.56
C TRP A 8 0.39 8.26 -15.98
N GLN A 9 -0.64 9.09 -16.09
CA GLN A 9 -1.29 9.47 -17.34
C GLN A 9 -0.33 10.04 -18.40
N ARG A 10 0.81 10.57 -17.96
CA ARG A 10 1.88 11.08 -18.83
C ARG A 10 2.50 10.02 -19.76
N THR A 11 2.34 8.72 -19.47
CA THR A 11 2.78 7.62 -20.35
C THR A 11 1.69 7.20 -21.35
N GLY A 12 0.46 7.70 -21.20
CA GLY A 12 -0.69 7.39 -22.06
C GLY A 12 -1.74 6.48 -21.43
N SER A 13 -1.48 5.88 -20.27
CA SER A 13 -2.47 5.12 -19.47
C SER A 13 -3.37 6.08 -18.68
N ASP A 14 -4.45 6.56 -19.30
CA ASP A 14 -5.27 7.65 -18.77
C ASP A 14 -6.67 7.27 -18.28
N GLY A 15 -7.02 5.97 -18.32
CA GLY A 15 -8.33 5.48 -17.90
C GLY A 15 -9.53 6.00 -18.72
N ARG A 16 -9.34 6.77 -19.80
CA ARG A 16 -10.44 7.38 -20.57
C ARG A 16 -11.31 6.39 -21.33
N TRP A 17 -10.89 5.13 -21.37
CA TRP A 17 -11.66 4.03 -21.94
C TRP A 17 -12.82 3.59 -21.04
N VAL A 18 -12.76 3.84 -19.73
CA VAL A 18 -13.74 3.36 -18.75
C VAL A 18 -15.17 3.81 -19.07
N PRO A 19 -15.47 5.11 -19.26
CA PRO A 19 -16.86 5.54 -19.52
C PRO A 19 -17.46 4.91 -20.78
N LYS A 20 -16.62 4.70 -21.82
CA LYS A 20 -17.07 4.08 -23.09
C LYS A 20 -17.41 2.61 -22.93
N PHE A 21 -16.74 1.91 -22.02
CA PHE A 21 -17.02 0.50 -21.71
C PHE A 21 -18.29 0.37 -20.86
N GLU A 22 -18.45 1.26 -19.88
CA GLU A 22 -19.65 1.33 -19.05
C GLU A 22 -20.90 1.68 -19.89
N GLU A 23 -20.80 2.58 -20.86
CA GLU A 23 -21.88 2.96 -21.79
C GLU A 23 -22.43 1.77 -22.58
N ILE A 24 -21.60 0.78 -22.91
CA ILE A 24 -22.00 -0.45 -23.61
C ILE A 24 -22.34 -1.60 -22.64
N GLY A 25 -22.42 -1.30 -21.34
CA GLY A 25 -22.87 -2.23 -20.30
C GLY A 25 -21.81 -3.22 -19.83
N ILE A 26 -20.53 -2.98 -20.12
CA ILE A 26 -19.43 -3.77 -19.54
C ILE A 26 -19.21 -3.34 -18.10
N ASN A 27 -19.19 -4.29 -17.17
CA ASN A 27 -18.84 -4.03 -15.79
C ASN A 27 -17.34 -3.69 -15.66
N VAL A 28 -17.04 -2.44 -15.30
CA VAL A 28 -15.69 -1.98 -15.00
C VAL A 28 -15.62 -1.61 -13.52
N ARG A 29 -14.72 -2.23 -12.76
CA ARG A 29 -14.43 -1.83 -11.39
C ARG A 29 -13.70 -0.49 -11.40
N GLU A 30 -14.04 0.34 -10.43
CA GLU A 30 -13.47 1.67 -10.28
C GLU A 30 -11.94 1.63 -10.21
N LEU A 31 -11.29 2.47 -11.03
CA LEU A 31 -9.84 2.56 -11.06
C LEU A 31 -9.33 3.25 -9.79
N ARG A 32 -8.45 2.55 -9.07
CA ARG A 32 -7.93 2.94 -7.76
C ARG A 32 -6.40 2.91 -7.74
N PRO A 33 -5.75 3.77 -6.94
CA PRO A 33 -4.30 3.70 -6.73
C PRO A 33 -3.89 2.34 -6.15
N ALA A 34 -2.90 1.69 -6.76
CA ALA A 34 -2.25 0.49 -6.26
C ALA A 34 -0.73 0.68 -6.23
N ASN A 35 -0.06 0.00 -5.30
CA ASN A 35 1.37 0.19 -5.05
C ASN A 35 1.74 1.70 -4.92
N SER A 36 0.95 2.43 -4.13
CA SER A 36 1.02 3.88 -3.98
C SER A 36 1.31 4.29 -2.54
N GLY A 37 1.73 5.55 -2.35
CA GLY A 37 1.82 6.14 -1.01
C GLY A 37 0.45 6.29 -0.33
N PHE A 38 0.50 6.57 0.96
CA PHE A 38 -0.64 6.88 1.82
C PHE A 38 -0.49 8.25 2.46
N LEU A 39 -1.56 9.02 2.47
CA LEU A 39 -1.62 10.35 3.05
C LEU A 39 -1.65 10.27 4.58
N VAL A 40 -0.89 11.16 5.21
CA VAL A 40 -0.85 11.35 6.66
C VAL A 40 -0.88 12.85 6.96
N ASN A 41 -1.66 13.23 7.97
CA ASN A 41 -1.76 14.62 8.42
C ASN A 41 -0.56 15.02 9.27
N TRP A 42 0.61 15.14 8.66
CA TRP A 42 1.82 15.54 9.34
C TRP A 42 1.78 16.97 9.85
N SER A 43 2.45 17.22 10.97
CA SER A 43 2.79 18.57 11.40
C SER A 43 3.82 19.20 10.48
N ALA A 44 3.71 20.53 10.29
CA ALA A 44 4.71 21.30 9.52
C ALA A 44 6.12 21.17 10.11
N GLU A 45 6.23 21.06 11.43
CA GLU A 45 7.52 20.86 12.10
C GLU A 45 8.16 19.52 11.71
N PHE A 46 7.38 18.44 11.69
CA PHE A 46 7.89 17.12 11.34
C PHE A 46 8.39 17.06 9.89
N ILE A 47 7.59 17.52 8.93
CA ILE A 47 7.95 17.48 7.51
C ILE A 47 9.14 18.38 7.19
N SER A 48 9.23 19.58 7.80
CA SER A 48 10.39 20.46 7.61
C SER A 48 11.74 19.82 7.97
N LYS A 49 11.74 18.77 8.80
CA LYS A 49 12.94 18.07 9.27
C LYS A 49 13.17 16.72 8.62
N PHE A 50 12.12 16.03 8.21
CA PHE A 50 12.17 14.60 7.91
C PHE A 50 11.61 14.21 6.54
N GLU A 51 11.09 15.14 5.75
CA GLU A 51 10.74 14.87 4.35
C GLU A 51 11.92 14.25 3.60
N GLY A 52 11.65 13.21 2.82
CA GLY A 52 12.64 12.48 2.04
C GLY A 52 13.54 11.56 2.88
N MET A 53 13.30 11.41 4.18
CA MET A 53 14.10 10.52 5.02
C MET A 53 13.50 9.10 5.12
N PRO A 54 14.34 8.06 5.00
CA PRO A 54 13.90 6.68 5.19
C PRO A 54 13.81 6.31 6.68
N VAL A 55 12.73 5.64 7.06
CA VAL A 55 12.63 4.86 8.30
C VAL A 55 12.96 3.40 7.98
N LYS A 56 14.22 3.04 8.18
CA LYS A 56 14.77 1.72 7.83
C LYS A 56 14.59 0.67 8.92
N ASN A 57 14.58 -0.59 8.50
CA ASN A 57 14.51 -1.77 9.36
C ASN A 57 13.27 -1.71 10.25
N VAL A 58 12.11 -1.53 9.62
CA VAL A 58 10.81 -1.54 10.29
C VAL A 58 10.00 -2.75 9.83
N SER A 59 8.95 -3.09 10.57
CA SER A 59 7.84 -3.83 9.99
C SER A 59 6.53 -3.04 10.13
N VAL A 60 5.62 -3.29 9.20
CA VAL A 60 4.30 -2.66 9.16
C VAL A 60 3.21 -3.73 9.08
N GLN A 61 2.04 -3.38 9.61
CA GLN A 61 0.83 -4.21 9.56
C GLN A 61 -0.39 -3.30 9.39
N ALA A 62 -1.31 -3.65 8.50
CA ALA A 62 -2.62 -3.02 8.44
C ALA A 62 -3.46 -3.52 9.63
N ARG A 63 -3.84 -2.62 10.54
CA ARG A 63 -4.60 -2.97 11.76
C ARG A 63 -6.09 -2.73 11.60
N GLY A 64 -6.46 -1.60 11.00
CA GLY A 64 -7.83 -1.10 11.09
C GLY A 64 -8.02 -0.16 12.29
N ASN A 65 -9.09 0.63 12.26
CA ASN A 65 -9.45 1.50 13.38
C ASN A 65 -9.87 0.67 14.61
N PRO A 66 -9.46 1.08 15.83
CA PRO A 66 -9.88 0.40 17.05
C PRO A 66 -11.38 0.51 17.25
N VAL A 67 -12.00 -0.57 17.74
CA VAL A 67 -13.39 -0.51 18.23
C VAL A 67 -13.44 0.13 19.62
N PRO A 68 -14.55 0.76 20.03
CA PRO A 68 -14.67 1.35 21.36
C PRO A 68 -14.33 0.36 22.48
N GLY A 69 -13.37 0.72 23.32
CA GLY A 69 -12.88 -0.12 24.42
C GLY A 69 -11.68 -1.03 24.08
N GLU A 70 -11.23 -1.03 22.83
CA GLU A 70 -10.05 -1.78 22.39
C GLU A 70 -8.77 -0.95 22.56
N THR A 71 -7.72 -1.58 23.08
CA THR A 71 -6.39 -0.97 23.15
C THR A 71 -5.72 -1.06 21.77
N VAL A 72 -5.23 0.07 21.26
CA VAL A 72 -4.50 0.13 19.98
C VAL A 72 -3.11 -0.52 20.09
N LEU A 73 -2.52 -0.46 21.28
CA LEU A 73 -1.17 -0.93 21.60
C LEU A 73 -1.18 -2.39 22.08
N GLY A 74 -0.38 -3.25 21.44
CA GLY A 74 -0.23 -4.67 21.80
C GLY A 74 0.01 -5.57 20.56
N GLU A 75 0.28 -6.85 20.79
CA GLU A 75 0.27 -7.85 19.70
C GLU A 75 -1.17 -8.00 19.18
N THR A 76 -1.36 -7.76 17.89
CA THR A 76 -2.65 -7.94 17.23
C THR A 76 -2.49 -8.93 16.08
N ASP A 77 -3.27 -10.01 16.09
CA ASP A 77 -3.32 -11.04 15.04
C ASP A 77 -4.16 -10.56 13.82
N LEU A 78 -3.97 -9.30 13.42
CA LEU A 78 -4.89 -8.58 12.52
C LEU A 78 -4.44 -8.56 11.05
N GLY A 79 -3.32 -9.22 10.70
CA GLY A 79 -2.88 -9.33 9.30
C GLY A 79 -1.41 -9.67 9.11
N GLU A 80 -0.97 -9.72 7.86
CA GLU A 80 0.42 -9.97 7.49
C GLU A 80 1.35 -8.87 8.03
N THR A 81 2.44 -9.26 8.68
CA THR A 81 3.49 -8.34 9.10
C THR A 81 4.59 -8.30 8.04
N VAL A 82 4.81 -7.12 7.45
CA VAL A 82 5.74 -6.94 6.33
C VAL A 82 6.96 -6.14 6.78
N ARG A 83 8.15 -6.71 6.63
CA ARG A 83 9.42 -6.00 6.90
C ARG A 83 9.85 -5.16 5.71
N GLY A 84 10.50 -4.02 5.99
CA GLY A 84 11.11 -3.20 4.95
C GLY A 84 11.56 -1.83 5.43
N GLU A 85 11.47 -0.88 4.51
CA GLU A 85 11.70 0.53 4.76
C GLU A 85 10.53 1.35 4.22
N MET A 86 10.24 2.45 4.90
CA MET A 86 9.26 3.44 4.46
C MET A 86 9.93 4.80 4.35
N MET A 87 9.54 5.58 3.36
CA MET A 87 9.96 6.95 3.15
C MET A 87 8.90 7.90 3.74
N ILE A 88 9.35 8.94 4.41
CA ILE A 88 8.50 10.08 4.77
C ILE A 88 8.42 10.99 3.54
N SER A 89 7.23 11.15 2.97
CA SER A 89 6.97 12.12 1.89
C SER A 89 6.34 13.39 2.48
N ALA A 90 6.29 14.46 1.69
CA ALA A 90 5.64 15.71 2.11
C ALA A 90 4.19 15.52 2.57
N GLN A 91 3.48 14.56 1.96
CA GLN A 91 2.05 14.35 2.15
C GLN A 91 1.73 13.10 2.96
N GLY A 92 2.72 12.25 3.25
CA GLY A 92 2.44 10.93 3.79
C GLY A 92 3.63 10.00 3.92
N ILE A 93 3.39 8.73 3.63
CA ILE A 93 4.37 7.65 3.61
C ILE A 93 4.30 6.87 2.30
N GLU A 94 5.44 6.32 1.90
CA GLU A 94 5.54 5.41 0.75
C GLU A 94 6.64 4.37 0.99
N GLY A 95 6.72 3.34 0.15
CA GLY A 95 7.77 2.33 0.22
C GLY A 95 7.23 0.91 0.09
N GLY A 96 8.12 -0.03 -0.22
CA GLY A 96 7.74 -1.40 -0.56
C GLY A 96 6.88 -2.10 0.50
N CYS A 97 7.20 -1.94 1.78
CA CYS A 97 6.40 -2.54 2.85
C CYS A 97 5.02 -1.90 3.00
N VAL A 98 4.90 -0.59 2.73
CA VAL A 98 3.62 0.15 2.71
C VAL A 98 2.75 -0.32 1.53
N TYR A 99 3.37 -0.53 0.36
CA TYR A 99 2.67 -1.01 -0.83
C TYR A 99 2.10 -2.41 -0.63
N THR A 100 2.83 -3.30 0.04
CA THR A 100 2.37 -4.67 0.31
C THR A 100 1.09 -4.70 1.14
N VAL A 101 1.01 -3.90 2.21
CA VAL A 101 -0.21 -3.80 3.04
C VAL A 101 -1.23 -2.78 2.50
N GLY A 102 -0.97 -2.23 1.31
CA GLY A 102 -1.70 -1.10 0.77
C GLY A 102 -3.14 -1.44 0.39
N ARG A 103 -3.43 -2.69 0.01
CA ARG A 103 -4.79 -3.10 -0.34
C ARG A 103 -5.72 -2.99 0.88
N GLU A 104 -5.30 -3.52 2.01
CA GLU A 104 -6.07 -3.48 3.26
C GLU A 104 -6.25 -2.05 3.77
N LEU A 105 -5.16 -1.25 3.72
CA LEU A 105 -5.22 0.15 4.14
C LEU A 105 -6.17 0.97 3.25
N ARG A 106 -6.10 0.79 1.92
CA ARG A 106 -6.99 1.45 0.96
C ARG A 106 -8.45 1.09 1.21
N ALA A 107 -8.76 -0.19 1.34
CA ALA A 107 -10.13 -0.65 1.59
C ALA A 107 -10.70 -0.08 2.90
N ALA A 108 -9.89 -0.01 3.96
CA ALA A 108 -10.30 0.57 5.23
C ALA A 108 -10.50 2.10 5.14
N CYS A 109 -9.62 2.82 4.45
CA CYS A 109 -9.78 4.25 4.19
C CYS A 109 -11.03 4.54 3.36
N ASP A 110 -11.30 3.79 2.28
CA ASP A 110 -12.49 3.98 1.45
C ASP A 110 -13.77 3.77 2.27
N ALA A 111 -13.77 2.84 3.22
CA ALA A 111 -14.93 2.52 4.05
C ALA A 111 -15.13 3.48 5.24
N GLN A 112 -14.04 3.99 5.85
CA GLN A 112 -14.08 4.66 7.16
C GLN A 112 -13.49 6.08 7.15
N GLY A 113 -12.92 6.51 6.02
CA GLY A 113 -12.23 7.81 5.85
C GLY A 113 -10.85 7.90 6.49
N ASN A 114 -10.39 6.85 7.16
CA ASN A 114 -9.03 6.66 7.67
C ASN A 114 -8.86 5.24 8.20
N THR A 115 -7.62 4.85 8.51
CA THR A 115 -7.32 3.62 9.23
C THR A 115 -6.01 3.75 10.02
N VAL A 116 -5.70 2.76 10.85
CA VAL A 116 -4.43 2.67 11.58
C VAL A 116 -3.54 1.61 10.95
N MET A 117 -2.31 2.01 10.66
CA MET A 117 -1.19 1.12 10.38
C MET A 117 -0.31 1.03 11.63
N LEU A 118 0.06 -0.18 12.04
CA LEU A 118 1.04 -0.36 13.11
C LEU A 118 2.44 -0.41 12.53
N ILE A 119 3.38 0.27 13.18
CA ILE A 119 4.80 0.29 12.81
C ILE A 119 5.62 -0.23 13.98
N ASP A 120 6.34 -1.31 13.74
CA ASP A 120 7.39 -1.78 14.61
C ASP A 120 8.72 -1.15 14.19
N LEU A 121 9.21 -0.23 15.01
CA LEU A 121 10.45 0.49 14.72
C LEU A 121 11.69 -0.37 14.95
N ARG A 122 11.58 -1.52 15.63
CA ARG A 122 12.69 -2.44 15.90
C ARG A 122 12.22 -3.89 15.88
N PRO A 123 11.94 -4.44 14.68
CA PRO A 123 11.39 -5.78 14.53
C PRO A 123 12.35 -6.90 14.96
N ASP A 124 13.64 -6.61 15.10
CA ASP A 124 14.67 -7.56 15.55
C ASP A 124 14.77 -7.71 17.07
N LEU A 125 14.03 -6.91 17.84
CA LEU A 125 14.02 -6.97 19.30
C LEU A 125 12.62 -7.35 19.79
N SER A 126 12.54 -8.19 20.82
CA SER A 126 11.26 -8.41 21.53
C SER A 126 10.89 -7.19 22.37
N VAL A 127 9.61 -7.09 22.79
CA VAL A 127 9.15 -6.02 23.69
C VAL A 127 9.97 -6.01 24.98
N GLU A 128 10.23 -7.19 25.57
CA GLU A 128 10.99 -7.35 26.81
C GLU A 128 12.44 -6.90 26.64
N GLN A 129 13.06 -7.20 25.49
CA GLN A 129 14.41 -6.75 25.19
C GLN A 129 14.48 -5.22 25.04
N VAL A 130 13.47 -4.61 24.43
CA VAL A 130 13.37 -3.15 24.34
C VAL A 130 13.19 -2.53 25.72
N GLU A 131 12.27 -3.06 26.54
CA GLU A 131 12.02 -2.59 27.91
C GLU A 131 13.28 -2.69 28.79
N GLN A 132 13.96 -3.84 28.76
CA GLN A 132 15.19 -4.07 29.52
C GLN A 132 16.28 -3.06 29.15
N ARG A 133 16.44 -2.78 27.85
CA ARG A 133 17.40 -1.78 27.36
C ARG A 133 17.03 -0.36 27.80
N LEU A 134 15.74 0.00 27.76
CA LEU A 134 15.24 1.31 28.18
C LEU A 134 15.39 1.54 29.69
N SER A 135 15.32 0.47 30.49
CA SER A 135 15.48 0.52 31.94
C SER A 135 16.89 0.95 32.39
N THR A 136 17.85 1.05 31.46
CA THR A 136 19.22 1.54 31.70
C THR A 136 19.36 3.07 31.60
N ALA A 137 18.26 3.81 31.80
CA ALA A 137 18.25 5.27 31.71
C ALA A 137 19.15 5.92 32.75
N LYS A 138 19.99 6.87 32.33
CA LYS A 138 20.84 7.63 33.24
C LYS A 138 20.10 8.82 33.84
N PRO A 139 20.44 9.27 35.07
CA PRO A 139 19.88 10.49 35.62
C PRO A 139 20.10 11.68 34.68
N LYS A 140 19.05 12.47 34.43
CA LYS A 140 19.05 13.65 33.54
C LYS A 140 19.30 13.39 32.04
N GLU A 141 19.31 12.13 31.60
CA GLU A 141 19.41 11.79 30.17
C GLU A 141 18.09 12.12 29.45
N SER A 142 18.17 12.78 28.30
CA SER A 142 16.98 13.07 27.50
C SER A 142 16.43 11.79 26.85
N THR A 143 15.11 11.72 26.63
CA THR A 143 14.48 10.58 25.95
C THR A 143 15.09 10.32 24.57
N SER A 144 15.41 11.36 23.78
CA SER A 144 16.06 11.18 22.47
C SER A 144 17.46 10.58 22.60
N THR A 145 18.23 10.99 23.60
CA THR A 145 19.58 10.44 23.86
C THR A 145 19.47 8.98 24.28
N LEU A 146 18.53 8.67 25.18
CA LEU A 146 18.24 7.30 25.61
C LEU A 146 17.91 6.40 24.41
N LEU A 147 16.89 6.77 23.62
CA LEU A 147 16.41 5.98 22.47
C LEU A 147 17.49 5.73 21.42
N ARG A 148 18.35 6.73 21.15
CA ARG A 148 19.51 6.54 20.24
C ARG A 148 20.53 5.58 20.83
N ARG A 149 20.85 5.71 22.11
CA ARG A 149 21.91 4.93 22.76
C ARG A 149 21.52 3.48 22.99
N THR A 150 20.30 3.24 23.48
CA THR A 150 19.88 1.90 23.96
C THR A 150 19.20 1.08 22.86
N ILE A 151 18.39 1.74 22.04
CA ILE A 151 17.58 1.09 20.99
C ILE A 151 18.17 1.33 19.58
N GLY A 152 19.05 2.33 19.43
CA GLY A 152 19.65 2.65 18.15
C GLY A 152 18.69 3.36 17.21
N LEU A 153 17.60 3.98 17.69
CA LEU A 153 16.62 4.64 16.82
C LEU A 153 17.23 5.88 16.13
N PRO A 154 17.15 6.00 14.79
CA PRO A 154 17.59 7.20 14.09
C PRO A 154 16.71 8.40 14.43
N ALA A 155 17.17 9.60 14.10
CA ALA A 155 16.44 10.84 14.39
C ALA A 155 15.02 10.85 13.80
N VAL A 156 14.83 10.32 12.58
CA VAL A 156 13.52 10.23 11.93
C VAL A 156 12.54 9.31 12.67
N ALA A 157 13.00 8.15 13.17
CA ALA A 157 12.14 7.24 13.94
C ALA A 157 11.72 7.85 15.29
N ILE A 158 12.64 8.58 15.95
CA ILE A 158 12.33 9.32 17.19
C ILE A 158 11.40 10.49 16.89
N GLY A 159 11.59 11.17 15.76
CA GLY A 159 10.70 12.21 15.26
C GLY A 159 9.29 11.66 15.05
N LEU A 160 9.16 10.48 14.42
CA LEU A 160 7.89 9.84 14.14
C LEU A 160 7.16 9.43 15.42
N LEU A 161 7.88 8.88 16.42
CA LEU A 161 7.32 8.60 17.74
C LEU A 161 6.68 9.86 18.36
N ARG A 162 7.38 11.00 18.26
CA ARG A 162 6.89 12.28 18.78
C ARG A 162 5.73 12.82 17.97
N GLU A 163 5.77 12.68 16.66
CA GLU A 163 4.71 13.13 15.76
C GLU A 163 3.40 12.41 16.09
N VAL A 164 3.44 11.07 16.12
CA VAL A 164 2.27 10.24 16.44
C VAL A 164 1.74 10.50 17.86
N THR A 165 2.62 10.70 18.84
CA THR A 165 2.22 10.96 20.23
C THR A 165 1.99 12.44 20.55
N LYS A 166 2.08 13.34 19.56
CA LYS A 166 1.98 14.80 19.76
C LYS A 166 2.91 15.31 20.86
N ASN A 167 4.16 14.82 20.86
CA ASN A 167 5.21 15.05 21.86
C ASN A 167 4.94 14.51 23.28
N VAL A 168 3.89 13.70 23.48
CA VAL A 168 3.57 13.06 24.77
C VAL A 168 4.10 11.63 24.81
N LEU A 169 5.42 11.50 24.99
CA LEU A 169 6.07 10.19 25.07
C LEU A 169 5.86 9.52 26.45
N PRO A 170 5.68 8.20 26.51
CA PRO A 170 5.63 7.46 27.76
C PRO A 170 6.91 7.62 28.58
N ARG A 171 6.77 7.61 29.91
CA ARG A 171 7.91 7.68 30.84
C ARG A 171 8.35 6.31 31.34
N GLN A 172 7.43 5.34 31.42
CA GLN A 172 7.76 3.98 31.83
C GLN A 172 8.42 3.23 30.68
N ALA A 173 9.41 2.39 31.01
CA ALA A 173 10.15 1.62 30.01
C ALA A 173 9.25 0.62 29.28
N SER A 174 8.33 -0.03 30.01
CA SER A 174 7.32 -0.94 29.48
C SER A 174 6.44 -0.28 28.43
N ASP A 175 5.82 0.85 28.78
CA ASP A 175 4.92 1.60 27.87
C ASP A 175 5.65 2.11 26.62
N MET A 176 6.89 2.58 26.79
CA MET A 176 7.73 3.02 25.66
C MET A 176 8.13 1.82 24.79
N ALA A 177 8.40 0.66 25.37
CA ALA A 177 8.72 -0.54 24.62
C ALA A 177 7.55 -0.96 23.73
N VAL A 178 6.34 -1.01 24.28
CA VAL A 178 5.11 -1.28 23.52
C VAL A 178 4.93 -0.24 22.39
N LEU A 179 5.11 1.05 22.68
CA LEU A 179 5.00 2.10 21.67
C LEU A 179 6.03 1.96 20.53
N ILE A 180 7.27 1.56 20.83
CA ILE A 180 8.31 1.33 19.80
C ILE A 180 7.96 0.13 18.92
N LYS A 181 7.34 -0.89 19.51
CA LYS A 181 7.00 -2.16 18.85
C LYS A 181 5.69 -2.10 18.06
N SER A 182 4.79 -1.19 18.41
CA SER A 182 3.45 -1.09 17.82
C SER A 182 3.01 0.38 17.70
N LEU A 183 3.81 1.23 17.04
CA LEU A 183 3.52 2.65 16.86
C LEU A 183 2.29 2.83 15.94
N PRO A 184 1.17 3.39 16.42
CA PRO A 184 -0.02 3.53 15.59
C PRO A 184 0.04 4.78 14.72
N LEU A 185 0.22 4.59 13.43
CA LEU A 185 0.17 5.67 12.45
C LEU A 185 -1.21 5.70 11.79
N GLN A 186 -1.94 6.81 11.98
CA GLN A 186 -3.19 7.04 11.28
C GLN A 186 -2.92 7.49 9.84
N VAL A 187 -3.40 6.71 8.87
CA VAL A 187 -3.41 7.06 7.44
C VAL A 187 -4.82 7.43 7.03
N VAL A 188 -4.98 8.41 6.13
CA VAL A 188 -6.30 8.99 5.83
C VAL A 188 -6.82 8.66 4.43
N ALA A 189 -5.93 8.44 3.48
CA ALA A 189 -6.27 8.06 2.11
C ALA A 189 -5.04 7.52 1.38
N THR A 190 -5.25 6.89 0.22
CA THR A 190 -4.17 6.68 -0.76
C THR A 190 -3.77 8.00 -1.43
N GLU A 191 -2.55 8.09 -1.95
CA GLU A 191 -2.17 9.15 -2.89
C GLU A 191 -3.01 9.10 -4.19
N GLU A 192 -2.93 10.15 -4.99
CA GLU A 192 -3.64 10.25 -6.27
C GLU A 192 -3.22 9.15 -7.26
N LEU A 193 -4.18 8.69 -8.07
CA LEU A 193 -3.97 7.63 -9.07
C LEU A 193 -2.84 7.98 -10.05
N ASP A 194 -2.71 9.23 -10.46
CA ASP A 194 -1.67 9.67 -11.40
C ASP A 194 -0.24 9.50 -10.83
N ARG A 195 -0.10 9.42 -9.49
CA ARG A 195 1.18 9.16 -8.81
C ARG A 195 1.41 7.69 -8.47
N ALA A 196 0.40 6.84 -8.61
CA ALA A 196 0.49 5.42 -8.27
C ALA A 196 1.43 4.68 -9.23
N ILE A 197 2.09 3.62 -8.74
CA ILE A 197 2.92 2.74 -9.58
C ILE A 197 2.03 1.92 -10.52
N SER A 198 0.83 1.54 -10.06
CA SER A 198 -0.13 0.76 -10.82
C SER A 198 -1.57 1.07 -10.43
N THR A 199 -2.51 0.48 -11.15
CA THR A 199 -3.94 0.64 -10.98
C THR A 199 -4.54 -0.65 -10.41
N ALA A 200 -5.44 -0.53 -9.44
CA ALA A 200 -6.41 -1.56 -9.08
C ALA A 200 -7.75 -1.23 -9.75
N GLY A 201 -8.59 -2.24 -9.98
CA GLY A 201 -9.81 -2.08 -10.78
C GLY A 201 -9.56 -2.33 -12.27
N GLY A 202 -10.59 -2.15 -13.10
CA GLY A 202 -10.55 -2.46 -14.52
C GLY A 202 -11.75 -3.28 -14.97
N VAL A 203 -11.69 -3.84 -16.19
CA VAL A 203 -12.70 -4.75 -16.73
C VAL A 203 -12.80 -5.95 -15.81
N ALA A 204 -13.98 -6.16 -15.23
CA ALA A 204 -14.22 -7.27 -14.31
C ALA A 204 -13.98 -8.61 -15.01
N PHE A 205 -13.36 -9.58 -14.34
CA PHE A 205 -13.07 -10.89 -14.93
C PHE A 205 -14.33 -11.59 -15.46
N GLU A 206 -15.49 -11.35 -14.85
CA GLU A 206 -16.76 -11.94 -15.27
C GLU A 206 -17.22 -11.47 -16.67
N GLU A 207 -16.70 -10.34 -17.15
CA GLU A 207 -16.97 -9.82 -18.50
C GLU A 207 -16.13 -10.51 -19.58
N LEU A 208 -15.14 -11.34 -19.20
CA LEU A 208 -14.23 -12.03 -20.11
C LEU A 208 -14.58 -13.53 -20.24
N ASP A 209 -14.41 -14.08 -21.43
CA ASP A 209 -14.33 -15.53 -21.65
C ASP A 209 -12.90 -16.07 -21.40
N ASP A 210 -12.72 -17.39 -21.52
CA ASP A 210 -11.42 -18.04 -21.28
C ASP A 210 -10.34 -17.63 -22.29
N ARG A 211 -10.73 -16.92 -23.36
CA ARG A 211 -9.85 -16.38 -24.40
C ARG A 211 -9.55 -14.90 -24.20
N PHE A 212 -9.98 -14.32 -23.07
CA PHE A 212 -9.91 -12.89 -22.77
C PHE A 212 -10.75 -12.02 -23.74
N MET A 213 -11.76 -12.61 -24.40
CA MET A 213 -12.72 -11.89 -25.21
C MET A 213 -13.84 -11.33 -24.33
N LEU A 214 -14.28 -10.11 -24.60
CA LEU A 214 -15.45 -9.53 -23.96
C LEU A 214 -16.71 -10.31 -24.35
N ARG A 215 -17.42 -10.83 -23.36
CA ARG A 215 -18.67 -11.58 -23.58
C ARG A 215 -19.76 -10.73 -24.22
N ARG A 216 -19.80 -9.43 -23.88
CA ARG A 216 -20.78 -8.47 -24.39
C ARG A 216 -20.37 -7.84 -25.72
N LEU A 217 -19.12 -8.00 -26.14
CA LEU A 217 -18.60 -7.45 -27.37
C LEU A 217 -17.67 -8.46 -28.06
N PRO A 218 -18.24 -9.52 -28.68
CA PRO A 218 -17.47 -10.52 -29.41
C PRO A 218 -16.54 -9.89 -30.45
N GLY A 219 -15.34 -10.47 -30.60
CA GLY A 219 -14.26 -9.93 -31.42
C GLY A 219 -13.38 -8.88 -30.73
N VAL A 220 -13.72 -8.44 -29.52
CA VAL A 220 -12.88 -7.53 -28.73
C VAL A 220 -12.26 -8.24 -27.54
N PHE A 221 -10.93 -8.25 -27.51
CA PHE A 221 -10.12 -8.91 -26.48
C PHE A 221 -9.49 -7.88 -25.55
N VAL A 222 -9.29 -8.20 -24.27
CA VAL A 222 -8.70 -7.29 -23.26
C VAL A 222 -7.47 -7.94 -22.63
N ALA A 223 -6.42 -7.16 -22.41
CA ALA A 223 -5.18 -7.66 -21.81
C ALA A 223 -4.54 -6.62 -20.87
N GLY A 224 -3.64 -7.10 -20.01
CA GLY A 224 -2.83 -6.26 -19.13
C GLY A 224 -3.61 -5.59 -18.01
N GLU A 225 -3.16 -4.40 -17.65
CA GLU A 225 -3.71 -3.57 -16.56
C GLU A 225 -5.11 -3.00 -16.86
N MET A 226 -5.68 -3.29 -18.03
CA MET A 226 -7.11 -3.03 -18.27
C MET A 226 -8.02 -3.99 -17.49
N ILE A 227 -7.52 -5.15 -17.07
CA ILE A 227 -8.30 -6.19 -16.37
C ILE A 227 -8.28 -5.89 -14.87
N ASP A 228 -9.38 -6.19 -14.18
CA ASP A 228 -9.54 -6.01 -12.73
C ASP A 228 -8.68 -7.01 -11.92
N TRP A 229 -7.39 -6.74 -11.83
CA TRP A 229 -6.44 -7.42 -10.95
C TRP A 229 -5.38 -6.45 -10.46
N GLU A 230 -4.71 -6.80 -9.35
CA GLU A 230 -3.57 -6.04 -8.84
C GLU A 230 -2.39 -6.97 -8.58
N ALA A 231 -1.17 -6.49 -8.87
CA ALA A 231 0.07 -7.22 -8.67
C ALA A 231 0.90 -6.57 -7.57
N PRO A 232 1.67 -7.34 -6.78
CA PRO A 232 2.77 -6.79 -6.01
C PRO A 232 3.81 -6.11 -6.90
N THR A 233 4.57 -5.18 -6.34
CA THR A 233 5.80 -4.69 -6.98
C THR A 233 6.85 -5.81 -7.15
N GLY A 234 7.88 -5.56 -7.96
CA GLY A 234 8.96 -6.55 -8.20
C GLY A 234 8.84 -7.35 -9.50
N GLY A 235 8.08 -6.85 -10.47
CA GLY A 235 7.99 -7.42 -11.82
C GLY A 235 6.75 -8.26 -12.10
N TYR A 236 5.93 -8.56 -11.08
CA TYR A 236 4.68 -9.32 -11.25
C TYR A 236 3.70 -8.63 -12.20
N LEU A 237 3.58 -7.29 -12.13
CA LEU A 237 2.73 -6.53 -13.04
C LEU A 237 3.14 -6.72 -14.51
N LEU A 238 4.44 -6.62 -14.79
CA LEU A 238 4.99 -6.82 -16.13
C LEU A 238 4.76 -8.25 -16.61
N GLN A 239 5.01 -9.23 -15.73
CA GLN A 239 4.83 -10.63 -16.07
C GLN A 239 3.37 -10.93 -16.45
N ALA A 240 2.40 -10.54 -15.63
CA ALA A 240 1.00 -10.81 -15.93
C ALA A 240 0.48 -9.96 -17.11
N THR A 241 0.99 -8.75 -17.33
CA THR A 241 0.69 -7.98 -18.54
C THR A 241 1.15 -8.70 -19.81
N LEU A 242 2.38 -9.21 -19.83
CA LEU A 242 2.90 -9.97 -20.97
C LEU A 242 2.16 -11.29 -21.16
N SER A 243 1.88 -12.02 -20.07
CA SER A 243 1.16 -13.29 -20.12
C SER A 243 -0.27 -13.14 -20.64
N THR A 244 -1.01 -12.14 -20.16
CA THR A 244 -2.39 -11.87 -20.63
C THR A 244 -2.41 -11.37 -22.06
N ALA A 245 -1.40 -10.61 -22.50
CA ALA A 245 -1.27 -10.20 -23.90
C ALA A 245 -1.10 -11.41 -24.84
N VAL A 246 -0.25 -12.38 -24.48
CA VAL A 246 -0.09 -13.62 -25.24
C VAL A 246 -1.39 -14.44 -25.26
N ALA A 247 -2.06 -14.57 -24.12
CA ALA A 247 -3.32 -15.30 -24.02
C ALA A 247 -4.43 -14.67 -24.89
N ALA A 248 -4.61 -13.35 -24.80
CA ALA A 248 -5.59 -12.61 -25.61
C ALA A 248 -5.27 -12.66 -27.11
N ALA A 249 -3.99 -12.62 -27.49
CA ALA A 249 -3.57 -12.77 -28.89
C ALA A 249 -3.90 -14.16 -29.45
N ASN A 250 -3.62 -15.23 -28.70
CA ASN A 250 -4.00 -16.58 -29.09
C ASN A 250 -5.52 -16.75 -29.16
N GLY A 251 -6.25 -16.14 -28.21
CA GLY A 251 -7.71 -16.08 -28.23
C GLY A 251 -8.27 -15.44 -29.50
N ALA A 252 -7.67 -14.31 -29.91
CA ALA A 252 -8.05 -13.61 -31.14
C ALA A 252 -7.77 -14.42 -32.41
N LEU A 253 -6.64 -15.14 -32.46
CA LEU A 253 -6.31 -16.03 -33.59
C LEU A 253 -7.29 -17.21 -33.69
N SER A 254 -7.58 -17.89 -32.58
CA SER A 254 -8.57 -18.99 -32.54
C SER A 254 -9.94 -18.52 -33.01
N TRP A 255 -10.41 -17.38 -32.50
CA TRP A 255 -11.69 -16.80 -32.91
C TRP A 255 -11.71 -16.44 -34.40
N TRP A 256 -10.61 -15.89 -34.92
CA TRP A 256 -10.49 -15.57 -36.34
C TRP A 256 -10.59 -16.82 -37.22
N GLU A 257 -9.93 -17.91 -36.85
CA GLU A 257 -9.98 -19.20 -37.56
C GLU A 257 -11.38 -19.84 -37.51
N GLU A 258 -12.07 -19.74 -36.37
CA GLU A 258 -13.46 -20.20 -36.19
C GLU A 258 -14.44 -19.45 -37.13
N GLU A 259 -14.27 -18.13 -37.27
CA GLU A 259 -15.10 -17.29 -38.15
C GLU A 259 -14.72 -17.40 -39.64
N HIS A 260 -13.51 -17.90 -39.96
CA HIS A 260 -13.00 -18.06 -41.33
C HIS A 260 -12.47 -19.48 -41.58
N PRO A 261 -13.34 -20.50 -41.54
CA PRO A 261 -12.92 -21.87 -41.79
C PRO A 261 -12.35 -21.98 -43.21
N THR A 262 -11.10 -22.43 -43.34
CA THR A 262 -10.52 -22.79 -44.63
C THR A 262 -11.34 -23.91 -45.25
N GLU A 263 -11.87 -23.70 -46.46
CA GLU A 263 -12.46 -24.78 -47.27
C GLU A 263 -11.37 -25.85 -47.49
N MET A 264 -11.61 -27.07 -46.98
CA MET A 264 -10.86 -28.28 -47.33
C MET A 264 -11.28 -28.79 -48.71
#